data_AF-A0A2E6VVD4-F1
#
_entry.id   AF-A0A2E6VVD4-F1
#
_cell.length_a   1.000
_cell.length_b   1.000
_cell.length_c   1.000
_cell.angle_alpha   90.00
_cell.angle_beta   90.00
_cell.angle_gamma   90.00
#
_symmetry.space_group_name_H-M   'P 1'
#
loop_
_entity.id
_entity.type
_entity.pdbx_description
1 polymer ?
#
loop_
_entity_poly.entity_id
_entity_poly.type
_entity_poly.pdbx_seq_one_letter_code
_entity_poly.pdbx_strand_id
1 'polypeptide(L)'
;MKKLAILSVLFVSFVGTNALAEETCGGADYDNDGTNDQVTYEGQCDGTDAIYCTAPDEEATADSALERIACADLLEDGSVVGTCAMLDNWGSWCAFPQGTGCAFSGGESNIYFACGDANGAASNLYCSLSTGKCESGTGTCTPSENYQPTCEGNVMMASCLPWGQAMGYDCTSAEIGGSSCTSGACVGIPAGNPCDNTYFKCADGLFCNGASSTAMGTCGTEQTGTGTGTGTGTGTGTGTGTGTGTETGDTNDGTTRTDDAEEPAATTGFGCQATGAGNVSLAALFAFGLLAIRRRRK
;
A
#
# COMPACT_ATOMS: atom_id res chain seq x y z
N MET A 1 27.78 -62.01 -16.04
CA MET A 1 26.62 -61.29 -15.48
C MET A 1 26.84 -61.18 -13.97
N LYS A 2 27.31 -60.01 -13.49
CA LYS A 2 27.58 -59.75 -12.06
C LYS A 2 26.35 -59.08 -11.44
N LYS A 3 25.72 -59.71 -10.46
CA LYS A 3 24.63 -59.12 -9.67
C LYS A 3 25.22 -58.12 -8.67
N LEU A 4 24.90 -56.84 -8.83
CA LEU A 4 25.19 -55.78 -7.86
C LEU A 4 24.06 -55.80 -6.81
N ALA A 5 24.42 -56.02 -5.55
CA ALA A 5 23.50 -55.88 -4.43
C ALA A 5 23.45 -54.41 -3.99
N ILE A 6 22.28 -53.79 -4.06
CA ILE A 6 22.03 -52.44 -3.57
C ILE A 6 21.76 -52.54 -2.07
N LEU A 7 22.70 -52.06 -1.27
CA LEU A 7 22.59 -51.93 0.18
C LEU A 7 21.84 -50.62 0.48
N SER A 8 20.53 -50.72 0.76
CA SER A 8 19.73 -49.58 1.22
C SER A 8 20.11 -49.24 2.66
N VAL A 9 20.90 -48.17 2.84
CA VAL A 9 21.20 -47.59 4.15
C VAL A 9 20.02 -46.70 4.55
N LEU A 10 19.23 -47.16 5.52
CA LEU A 10 18.15 -46.40 6.13
C LEU A 10 18.78 -45.42 7.15
N PHE A 11 19.01 -44.17 6.75
CA PHE A 11 19.39 -43.11 7.69
C PHE A 11 18.13 -42.67 8.46
N VAL A 12 18.02 -43.10 9.71
CA VAL A 12 17.03 -42.56 10.66
C VAL A 12 17.66 -41.31 11.27
N SER A 13 17.33 -40.14 10.72
CA SER A 13 17.67 -38.87 11.33
C SER A 13 16.85 -38.71 12.60
N PHE A 14 17.49 -38.82 13.76
CA PHE A 14 16.93 -38.35 15.03
C PHE A 14 16.86 -36.82 14.97
N VAL A 15 15.67 -36.27 14.72
CA VAL A 15 15.38 -34.87 14.99
C VAL A 15 15.30 -34.77 16.51
N GLY A 16 16.41 -34.35 17.14
CA GLY A 16 16.38 -33.96 18.55
C GLY A 16 15.42 -32.80 18.69
N THR A 17 14.31 -32.99 19.40
CA THR A 17 13.47 -31.90 19.87
C THR A 17 14.27 -31.15 20.92
N ASN A 18 15.10 -30.20 20.49
CA ASN A 18 15.61 -29.18 21.39
C ASN A 18 14.38 -28.51 21.99
N ALA A 19 14.22 -28.59 23.31
CA ALA A 19 13.25 -27.77 24.01
C ALA A 19 13.68 -26.33 23.77
N LEU A 20 13.00 -25.66 22.84
CA LEU A 20 13.16 -24.22 22.65
C LEU A 20 12.78 -23.57 23.98
N ALA A 21 13.64 -22.69 24.48
CA ALA A 21 13.32 -21.88 25.65
C ALA A 21 11.99 -21.17 25.38
N GLU A 22 11.13 -21.11 26.40
CA GLU A 22 9.82 -20.47 26.28
C GLU A 22 10.04 -18.96 26.19
N GLU A 23 10.04 -18.42 24.96
CA GLU A 23 10.08 -16.98 24.72
C GLU A 23 8.80 -16.35 25.32
N THR A 24 8.96 -15.31 26.13
CA THR A 24 7.84 -14.56 26.72
C THR A 24 7.91 -13.10 26.33
N CYS A 25 6.75 -12.46 26.26
CA CYS A 25 6.67 -11.02 26.07
C CYS A 25 7.10 -10.29 27.35
N GLY A 26 7.98 -9.31 27.23
CA GLY A 26 8.50 -8.58 28.37
C GLY A 26 8.90 -7.16 28.02
N GLY A 27 8.60 -6.21 28.91
CA GLY A 27 9.09 -4.84 28.79
C GLY A 27 10.61 -4.77 29.00
N ALA A 28 11.26 -3.77 28.42
CA ALA A 28 12.72 -3.59 28.46
C ALA A 28 13.36 -3.52 29.86
N ASP A 29 12.55 -3.41 30.91
CA ASP A 29 12.98 -3.30 32.31
C ASP A 29 12.98 -4.62 33.09
N TYR A 30 12.58 -5.76 32.48
CA TYR A 30 12.17 -6.94 33.26
C TYR A 30 13.13 -8.13 33.35
N ASP A 31 14.39 -8.07 32.90
CA ASP A 31 15.36 -9.13 33.22
C ASP A 31 16.78 -8.65 33.55
N ASN A 32 17.24 -9.01 34.76
CA ASN A 32 18.57 -8.72 35.29
C ASN A 32 19.44 -9.99 35.31
N ASP A 33 19.02 -11.04 34.59
CA ASP A 33 19.72 -12.33 34.52
C ASP A 33 20.80 -12.38 33.41
N GLY A 34 20.78 -11.39 32.50
CA GLY A 34 21.77 -11.25 31.43
C GLY A 34 21.53 -12.16 30.23
N THR A 35 20.40 -12.88 30.18
CA THR A 35 19.91 -13.61 29.01
C THR A 35 18.77 -12.83 28.40
N ASN A 36 18.96 -12.30 27.20
CA ASN A 36 17.98 -11.46 26.51
C ASN A 36 16.87 -12.35 25.90
N ASP A 37 16.10 -13.03 26.76
CA ASP A 37 15.09 -14.02 26.39
C ASP A 37 13.68 -13.39 26.26
N GLN A 38 13.59 -12.06 26.38
CA GLN A 38 12.34 -11.30 26.31
C GLN A 38 12.18 -10.60 24.96
N VAL A 39 11.01 -10.80 24.34
CA VAL A 39 10.62 -10.09 23.12
C VAL A 39 10.01 -8.74 23.50
N THR A 40 10.59 -7.66 22.96
CA THR A 40 10.10 -6.29 23.17
C THR A 40 8.89 -5.97 22.29
N TYR A 41 8.27 -4.80 22.46
CA TYR A 41 7.20 -4.33 21.57
C TYR A 41 7.67 -4.14 20.12
N GLU A 42 8.96 -3.84 19.92
CA GLU A 42 9.60 -3.76 18.59
C GLU A 42 9.83 -5.16 18.01
N GLY A 43 9.55 -6.23 18.75
CA GLY A 43 9.77 -7.59 18.31
C GLY A 43 11.24 -7.97 18.18
N GLN A 44 11.49 -9.11 17.55
CA GLN A 44 12.82 -9.61 17.24
C GLN A 44 12.81 -10.51 16.00
N CYS A 45 13.99 -10.68 15.40
CA CYS A 45 14.18 -11.64 14.33
C CYS A 45 14.85 -12.92 14.83
N ASP A 46 14.20 -14.05 14.56
CA ASP A 46 14.75 -15.39 14.78
C ASP A 46 14.89 -16.10 13.43
N GLY A 47 16.06 -15.94 12.81
CA GLY A 47 16.31 -16.43 11.45
C GLY A 47 15.37 -15.79 10.42
N THR A 48 14.41 -16.55 9.90
CA THR A 48 13.42 -16.09 8.91
C THR A 48 12.10 -15.66 9.54
N ASP A 49 11.98 -15.73 10.86
CA ASP A 49 10.73 -15.48 11.55
C ASP A 49 10.77 -14.10 12.20
N ALA A 50 9.73 -13.31 11.95
CA ALA A 50 9.45 -12.09 12.71
C ALA A 50 8.61 -12.46 13.92
N ILE A 51 9.10 -12.11 15.11
CA ILE A 51 8.44 -12.41 16.38
C ILE A 51 8.08 -11.09 17.03
N TYR A 52 6.81 -10.90 17.38
CA TYR A 52 6.36 -9.68 18.06
C TYR A 52 5.29 -10.00 19.09
N CYS A 53 5.15 -9.09 20.05
CA CYS A 53 4.14 -9.16 21.08
C CYS A 53 2.87 -8.46 20.64
N THR A 54 1.74 -9.16 20.60
CA THR A 54 0.44 -8.54 20.40
C THR A 54 -0.11 -8.04 21.73
N ALA A 55 0.17 -6.77 22.02
CA ALA A 55 -0.49 -6.03 23.07
C ALA A 55 -1.60 -5.15 22.46
N PRO A 56 -2.83 -5.18 23.01
CA PRO A 56 -3.90 -4.31 22.55
C PRO A 56 -3.68 -2.81 22.89
N ASP A 57 -2.71 -2.48 23.74
CA ASP A 57 -2.57 -1.18 24.39
C ASP A 57 -1.14 -0.59 24.42
N GLU A 58 -0.34 -0.79 23.35
CA GLU A 58 1.02 -0.23 23.14
C GLU A 58 2.09 -0.61 24.17
N GLU A 59 1.72 -1.26 25.28
CA GLU A 59 2.65 -1.81 26.27
C GLU A 59 2.62 -3.34 26.24
N ALA A 60 3.73 -3.95 25.79
CA ALA A 60 3.92 -5.40 25.90
C ALA A 60 4.00 -5.79 27.39
N THR A 61 2.94 -6.41 27.89
CA THR A 61 2.90 -7.02 29.22
C THR A 61 3.31 -8.49 29.16
N ALA A 62 3.65 -9.08 30.30
CA ALA A 62 3.93 -10.52 30.42
C ALA A 62 2.78 -11.44 29.94
N ASP A 63 1.56 -10.89 29.89
CA ASP A 63 0.36 -11.60 29.41
C ASP A 63 0.11 -11.41 27.90
N SER A 64 0.94 -10.63 27.20
CA SER A 64 0.80 -10.41 25.76
C SER A 64 1.08 -11.68 24.99
N ALA A 65 0.31 -11.93 23.93
CA ALA A 65 0.54 -13.07 23.08
C ALA A 65 1.80 -12.85 22.23
N LEU A 66 2.68 -13.84 22.20
CA LEU A 66 3.80 -13.87 21.28
C LEU A 66 3.31 -14.40 19.93
N GLU A 67 3.38 -13.58 18.91
CA GLU A 67 3.07 -13.96 17.54
C GLU A 67 4.36 -14.16 16.74
N ARG A 68 4.33 -15.17 15.88
CA ARG A 68 5.45 -15.55 15.02
C ARG A 68 4.97 -15.62 13.58
N ILE A 69 5.56 -14.80 12.74
CA ILE A 69 5.33 -14.79 11.29
C ILE A 69 6.57 -15.35 10.60
N ALA A 70 6.41 -16.51 9.96
CA ALA A 70 7.44 -17.05 9.08
C ALA A 70 7.47 -16.23 7.78
N CYS A 71 8.44 -15.34 7.63
CA CYS A 71 8.59 -14.52 6.41
C CYS A 71 8.83 -15.39 5.17
N ALA A 72 9.28 -16.63 5.38
CA ALA A 72 9.42 -17.66 4.39
C ALA A 72 8.10 -18.09 3.74
N ASP A 73 7.04 -18.19 4.52
CA ASP A 73 5.79 -18.88 4.14
C ASP A 73 4.64 -17.91 3.85
N LEU A 74 4.93 -16.62 3.84
CA LEU A 74 3.92 -15.57 3.82
C LEU A 74 3.04 -15.56 2.56
N LEU A 75 3.55 -16.11 1.45
CA LEU A 75 2.86 -16.08 0.15
C LEU A 75 2.04 -17.35 -0.17
N GLU A 76 1.99 -18.34 0.72
CA GLU A 76 1.32 -19.65 0.57
C GLU A 76 1.69 -20.47 -0.69
N ASP A 77 2.38 -19.89 -1.68
CA ASP A 77 2.73 -20.47 -2.98
C ASP A 77 4.12 -21.13 -3.00
N GLY A 78 4.88 -20.97 -1.90
CA GLY A 78 6.21 -21.54 -1.72
C GLY A 78 7.31 -20.88 -2.57
N SER A 79 7.04 -19.73 -3.21
CA SER A 79 8.03 -18.94 -3.92
C SER A 79 8.61 -17.84 -3.01
N VAL A 80 9.95 -17.71 -3.01
CA VAL A 80 10.82 -16.81 -2.19
C VAL A 80 10.04 -15.79 -1.33
N VAL A 81 9.79 -16.01 -0.04
CA VAL A 81 10.65 -16.17 1.16
C VAL A 81 11.35 -14.85 1.54
N GLY A 82 10.58 -13.92 2.09
CA GLY A 82 11.16 -12.73 2.74
C GLY A 82 12.06 -13.12 3.92
N THR A 83 12.92 -12.21 4.34
CA THR A 83 13.74 -12.36 5.54
C THR A 83 13.17 -11.50 6.65
N CYS A 84 13.25 -11.96 7.90
CA CYS A 84 13.00 -11.04 9.00
C CYS A 84 14.10 -9.97 9.02
N ALA A 85 13.68 -8.72 9.21
CA ALA A 85 14.58 -7.60 9.41
C ALA A 85 14.00 -6.63 10.44
N MET A 86 14.90 -5.91 11.13
CA MET A 86 14.50 -4.79 11.99
C MET A 86 14.31 -3.55 11.11
N LEU A 87 13.10 -3.00 11.10
CA LEU A 87 12.75 -1.79 10.37
C LEU A 87 12.63 -0.61 11.33
N ASP A 88 13.24 0.51 10.97
CA ASP A 88 13.18 1.73 11.78
C ASP A 88 11.72 2.16 12.03
N ASN A 89 11.40 2.44 13.30
CA ASN A 89 10.07 2.84 13.79
C ASN A 89 8.95 1.80 13.67
N TRP A 90 9.27 0.57 13.25
CA TRP A 90 8.28 -0.51 13.15
C TRP A 90 8.70 -1.76 13.93
N GLY A 91 10.00 -2.01 14.05
CA GLY A 91 10.53 -3.21 14.69
C GLY A 91 10.72 -4.38 13.72
N SER A 92 10.65 -5.60 14.20
CA SER A 92 10.86 -6.82 13.42
C SER A 92 9.72 -7.02 12.43
N TRP A 93 10.05 -7.08 11.14
CA TRP A 93 9.08 -7.32 10.08
C TRP A 93 9.72 -8.08 8.90
N CYS A 94 8.88 -8.53 7.97
CA CYS A 94 9.36 -9.22 6.77
C CYS A 94 9.82 -8.23 5.69
N ALA A 95 11.07 -8.39 5.27
CA ALA A 95 11.67 -7.68 4.14
C ALA A 95 11.86 -8.62 2.93
N PHE A 96 11.66 -8.08 1.74
CA PHE A 96 11.59 -8.83 0.49
C PHE A 96 12.69 -8.39 -0.48
N PRO A 97 13.47 -9.32 -1.06
CA PRO A 97 14.59 -8.96 -1.92
C PRO A 97 14.14 -8.35 -3.25
N GLN A 98 15.07 -7.79 -4.00
CA GLN A 98 14.77 -7.27 -5.34
C GLN A 98 14.15 -8.35 -6.24
N GLY A 99 13.08 -7.99 -6.94
CA GLY A 99 12.35 -8.83 -7.89
C GLY A 99 11.22 -9.65 -7.28
N THR A 100 11.06 -9.69 -5.96
CA THR A 100 9.93 -10.35 -5.28
C THR A 100 8.75 -9.42 -5.08
N GLY A 101 7.58 -9.99 -4.80
CA GLY A 101 6.37 -9.22 -4.54
C GLY A 101 6.51 -8.36 -3.28
N CYS A 102 6.08 -7.11 -3.35
CA CYS A 102 6.04 -6.16 -2.24
C CYS A 102 4.64 -5.59 -1.99
N ALA A 103 3.71 -5.83 -2.91
CA ALA A 103 2.31 -5.40 -2.81
C ALA A 103 1.40 -6.61 -3.03
N PHE A 104 0.50 -6.86 -2.07
CA PHE A 104 -0.42 -7.99 -2.08
C PHE A 104 -1.84 -7.50 -1.89
N SER A 105 -2.77 -8.03 -2.68
CA SER A 105 -4.19 -7.70 -2.52
C SER A 105 -4.76 -8.52 -1.36
N GLY A 106 -5.12 -7.84 -0.27
CA GLY A 106 -5.74 -8.40 0.93
C GLY A 106 -7.27 -8.28 0.95
N GLY A 107 -7.91 -8.24 -0.22
CA GLY A 107 -9.34 -7.94 -0.34
C GLY A 107 -9.58 -6.46 -0.68
N GLU A 108 -10.17 -5.69 0.24
CA GLU A 108 -10.51 -4.27 0.01
C GLU A 108 -9.30 -3.33 0.08
N SER A 109 -8.16 -3.79 0.61
CA SER A 109 -6.92 -3.01 0.73
C SER A 109 -5.71 -3.77 0.20
N ASN A 110 -4.71 -3.00 -0.23
CA ASN A 110 -3.38 -3.53 -0.55
C ASN A 110 -2.52 -3.54 0.72
N ILE A 111 -1.79 -4.62 0.92
CA ILE A 111 -0.77 -4.76 1.97
C ILE A 111 0.59 -4.59 1.29
N TYR A 112 1.42 -3.70 1.85
CA TYR A 112 2.77 -3.45 1.35
C TYR A 112 3.81 -3.99 2.33
N PHE A 113 4.88 -4.57 1.80
CA PHE A 113 6.01 -5.07 2.57
C PHE A 113 7.29 -4.33 2.20
N ALA A 114 8.24 -4.32 3.13
CA ALA A 114 9.52 -3.66 2.92
C ALA A 114 10.32 -4.39 1.84
N CYS A 115 10.92 -3.63 0.92
CA CYS A 115 11.91 -4.13 -0.02
C CYS A 115 13.31 -4.01 0.58
N GLY A 116 14.02 -5.11 0.69
CA GLY A 116 15.29 -5.17 1.41
C GLY A 116 15.80 -6.59 1.58
N ASP A 117 16.63 -6.77 2.58
CA ASP A 117 17.18 -8.07 2.95
C ASP A 117 17.19 -8.22 4.48
N ALA A 118 17.94 -9.20 4.99
CA ALA A 118 18.04 -9.45 6.44
C ALA A 118 18.63 -8.26 7.22
N ASN A 119 19.23 -7.27 6.54
CA ASN A 119 19.76 -6.06 7.16
C ASN A 119 18.74 -4.91 7.24
N GLY A 120 17.51 -5.11 6.76
CA GLY A 120 16.46 -4.09 6.78
C GLY A 120 16.00 -3.65 5.39
N ALA A 121 15.19 -2.60 5.37
CA ALA A 121 14.79 -1.94 4.13
C ALA A 121 16.04 -1.38 3.42
N ALA A 122 16.21 -1.74 2.15
CA ALA A 122 17.33 -1.26 1.36
C ALA A 122 16.98 0.09 0.74
N SER A 123 17.78 1.12 1.03
CA SER A 123 17.57 2.49 0.53
C SER A 123 17.65 2.62 -1.00
N ASN A 124 18.23 1.62 -1.67
CA ASN A 124 18.30 1.53 -3.13
C ASN A 124 17.19 0.65 -3.73
N LEU A 125 16.17 0.28 -2.95
CA LEU A 125 14.99 -0.44 -3.41
C LEU A 125 13.72 0.33 -3.06
N TYR A 126 12.71 0.23 -3.94
CA TYR A 126 11.36 0.74 -3.71
C TYR A 126 10.33 -0.34 -4.07
N CYS A 127 9.11 -0.19 -3.55
CA CYS A 127 7.99 -1.04 -3.97
C CYS A 127 7.33 -0.45 -5.22
N SER A 128 7.46 -1.14 -6.36
CA SER A 128 6.85 -0.74 -7.63
C SER A 128 5.37 -1.08 -7.62
N LEU A 129 4.53 -0.06 -7.62
CA LEU A 129 3.07 -0.20 -7.64
C LEU A 129 2.55 -0.67 -8.99
N SER A 130 3.34 -0.50 -10.06
CA SER A 130 3.01 -0.98 -11.41
C SER A 130 3.27 -2.47 -11.60
N THR A 131 4.29 -3.04 -10.94
CA THR A 131 4.63 -4.47 -11.08
C THR A 131 4.29 -5.28 -9.83
N GLY A 132 3.99 -4.60 -8.72
CA GLY A 132 3.82 -5.18 -7.40
C GLY A 132 5.11 -5.74 -6.81
N LYS A 133 6.29 -5.36 -7.32
CA LYS A 133 7.58 -5.95 -6.97
C LYS A 133 8.59 -4.96 -6.42
N CYS A 134 9.55 -5.47 -5.66
CA CYS A 134 10.73 -4.72 -5.23
C CYS A 134 11.65 -4.45 -6.41
N GLU A 135 11.87 -3.18 -6.73
CA GLU A 135 12.69 -2.75 -7.86
C GLU A 135 13.81 -1.83 -7.37
N SER A 136 14.90 -1.78 -8.14
CA SER A 136 16.04 -0.91 -7.83
C SER A 136 15.71 0.55 -8.17
N GLY A 137 15.91 1.44 -7.21
CA GLY A 137 15.76 2.89 -7.37
C GLY A 137 16.34 3.61 -6.17
N THR A 138 16.82 4.82 -6.37
CA THR A 138 17.43 5.69 -5.35
C THR A 138 16.45 6.67 -4.71
N GLY A 139 15.15 6.36 -4.77
CA GLY A 139 14.07 7.16 -4.21
C GLY A 139 14.21 7.27 -2.70
N THR A 140 14.99 8.24 -2.24
CA THR A 140 15.05 8.61 -0.83
C THR A 140 13.68 9.17 -0.46
N CYS A 141 13.00 8.48 0.45
CA CYS A 141 11.72 8.92 0.95
C CYS A 141 11.92 9.44 2.37
N THR A 142 11.69 10.74 2.58
CA THR A 142 11.58 11.27 3.94
C THR A 142 10.09 11.32 4.28
N PRO A 143 9.61 10.50 5.23
CA PRO A 143 8.24 10.57 5.69
C PRO A 143 7.91 12.03 6.08
N SER A 144 6.91 12.62 5.43
CA SER A 144 6.41 13.94 5.78
C SER A 144 4.93 14.01 5.48
N GLU A 145 4.19 14.76 6.30
CA GLU A 145 2.75 14.98 6.12
C GLU A 145 2.41 15.66 4.78
N ASN A 146 3.38 16.31 4.16
CA ASN A 146 3.25 17.02 2.90
C ASN A 146 4.14 16.42 1.81
N TYR A 147 4.35 15.10 1.82
CA TYR A 147 5.19 14.43 0.84
C TYR A 147 4.73 14.80 -0.58
N GLN A 148 5.64 15.44 -1.32
CA GLN A 148 5.42 15.78 -2.72
C GLN A 148 6.07 14.69 -3.57
N PRO A 149 5.32 14.07 -4.50
CA PRO A 149 5.90 13.09 -5.39
C PRO A 149 7.09 13.64 -6.16
N THR A 150 8.08 12.79 -6.39
CA THR A 150 9.30 13.14 -7.13
C THR A 150 9.51 12.19 -8.30
N CYS A 151 10.29 12.62 -9.29
CA CYS A 151 10.62 11.78 -10.44
C CYS A 151 12.06 11.27 -10.31
N GLU A 152 12.21 9.95 -10.39
CA GLU A 152 13.50 9.29 -10.58
C GLU A 152 13.50 8.62 -11.95
N GLY A 153 14.10 9.30 -12.94
CA GLY A 153 13.98 8.88 -14.32
C GLY A 153 12.51 8.86 -14.77
N ASN A 154 12.00 7.67 -15.12
CA ASN A 154 10.60 7.47 -15.51
C ASN A 154 9.69 7.02 -14.36
N VAL A 155 10.23 6.86 -13.15
CA VAL A 155 9.45 6.39 -12.00
C VAL A 155 9.03 7.59 -11.15
N MET A 156 7.73 7.70 -10.90
CA MET A 156 7.15 8.66 -9.97
C MET A 156 7.15 8.06 -8.57
N MET A 157 7.97 8.56 -7.66
CA MET A 157 7.94 8.20 -6.24
C MET A 157 6.75 8.91 -5.59
N ALA A 158 5.70 8.16 -5.28
CA ALA A 158 4.38 8.69 -4.94
C ALA A 158 4.16 8.82 -3.44
N SER A 159 4.80 7.99 -2.62
CA SER A 159 4.60 7.97 -1.17
C SER A 159 5.78 7.34 -0.43
N CYS A 160 5.85 7.62 0.88
CA CYS A 160 6.76 6.97 1.81
C CYS A 160 6.00 6.01 2.71
N LEU A 161 6.51 4.78 2.79
CA LEU A 161 6.11 3.81 3.79
C LEU A 161 6.66 4.23 5.17
N PRO A 162 6.02 3.79 6.27
CA PRO A 162 6.42 4.17 7.63
C PRO A 162 7.90 3.86 7.95
N TRP A 163 8.47 2.82 7.35
CA TRP A 163 9.88 2.44 7.48
C TRP A 163 10.83 3.17 6.50
N GLY A 164 10.43 4.34 5.98
CA GLY A 164 11.29 5.21 5.19
C GLY A 164 11.53 4.78 3.74
N GLN A 165 10.77 3.80 3.24
CA GLN A 165 10.91 3.33 1.87
C GLN A 165 9.93 4.00 0.91
N ALA A 166 10.38 4.29 -0.31
CA ALA A 166 9.50 4.83 -1.35
C ALA A 166 8.56 3.76 -1.94
N MET A 167 7.38 4.20 -2.34
CA MET A 167 6.52 3.51 -3.29
C MET A 167 6.46 4.32 -4.58
N GLY A 168 6.54 3.65 -5.73
CA GLY A 168 6.63 4.33 -7.01
C GLY A 168 5.80 3.70 -8.12
N TYR A 169 5.43 4.52 -9.09
CA TYR A 169 4.81 4.09 -10.35
C TYR A 169 5.79 4.27 -11.50
N ASP A 170 6.03 3.23 -12.29
CA ASP A 170 6.72 3.40 -13.57
C ASP A 170 5.74 4.04 -14.56
N CYS A 171 5.98 5.31 -14.87
CA CYS A 171 5.13 6.09 -15.77
C CYS A 171 5.11 5.52 -17.19
N THR A 172 6.12 4.72 -17.57
CA THR A 172 6.23 4.09 -18.88
C THR A 172 5.75 2.63 -18.90
N SER A 173 5.27 2.12 -17.76
CA SER A 173 4.67 0.80 -17.68
C SER A 173 3.47 0.67 -18.62
N ALA A 174 3.17 -0.55 -19.06
CA ALA A 174 2.03 -0.79 -19.97
C ALA A 174 0.67 -0.42 -19.35
N GLU A 175 0.56 -0.43 -18.02
CA GLU A 175 -0.66 -0.08 -17.28
C GLU A 175 -0.93 1.43 -17.32
N ILE A 176 0.10 2.24 -17.04
CA ILE A 176 -0.02 3.71 -17.07
C ILE A 176 0.08 4.22 -18.51
N GLY A 177 1.02 3.70 -19.29
CA GLY A 177 1.25 4.03 -20.70
C GLY A 177 1.76 5.45 -20.96
N GLY A 178 2.19 6.18 -19.92
CA GLY A 178 2.78 7.51 -20.05
C GLY A 178 4.13 7.49 -20.80
N SER A 179 4.61 8.67 -21.14
CA SER A 179 5.88 8.84 -21.88
C SER A 179 7.08 9.10 -20.98
N SER A 180 6.85 9.69 -19.79
CA SER A 180 7.90 10.03 -18.83
C SER A 180 7.31 10.45 -17.48
N CYS A 181 8.19 10.63 -16.48
CA CYS A 181 7.86 11.34 -15.25
C CYS A 181 8.40 12.78 -15.34
N THR A 182 7.59 13.79 -15.02
CA THR A 182 8.03 15.18 -14.92
C THR A 182 7.35 15.86 -13.73
N SER A 183 8.14 16.53 -12.88
CA SER A 183 7.65 17.29 -11.72
C SER A 183 6.75 16.49 -10.78
N GLY A 184 7.12 15.24 -10.49
CA GLY A 184 6.34 14.36 -9.61
C GLY A 184 5.04 13.85 -10.23
N ALA A 185 4.92 13.85 -11.56
CA ALA A 185 3.75 13.35 -12.26
C ALA A 185 4.14 12.50 -13.47
N CYS A 186 3.40 11.42 -13.73
CA CYS A 186 3.40 10.72 -14.99
C CYS A 186 2.68 11.56 -16.05
N VAL A 187 3.36 11.81 -17.17
CA VAL A 187 2.85 12.66 -18.27
C VAL A 187 2.77 11.90 -19.57
N GLY A 188 2.00 12.43 -20.53
CA GLY A 188 1.89 11.84 -21.86
C GLY A 188 1.03 10.57 -21.90
N ILE A 189 0.10 10.41 -20.97
CA ILE A 189 -0.77 9.23 -20.89
C ILE A 189 -1.75 9.20 -22.09
N PRO A 190 -1.78 8.13 -22.89
CA PRO A 190 -2.57 8.04 -24.11
C PRO A 190 -4.06 7.88 -23.80
N ALA A 191 -4.89 8.04 -24.84
CA ALA A 191 -6.33 7.86 -24.71
C ALA A 191 -6.69 6.43 -24.26
N GLY A 192 -7.65 6.32 -23.33
CA GLY A 192 -8.11 5.06 -22.74
C GLY A 192 -7.42 4.68 -21.43
N ASN A 193 -6.29 5.32 -21.08
CA ASN A 193 -5.53 5.01 -19.88
C ASN A 193 -5.95 5.87 -18.66
N PRO A 194 -5.66 5.41 -17.43
CA PRO A 194 -6.11 6.08 -16.20
C PRO A 194 -5.43 7.44 -15.97
N CYS A 195 -6.15 8.39 -15.38
CA CYS A 195 -5.65 9.74 -15.08
C CYS A 195 -6.32 10.39 -13.85
N ASP A 196 -5.73 11.45 -13.29
CA ASP A 196 -6.29 12.18 -12.14
C ASP A 196 -6.02 13.71 -12.14
N ASN A 197 -5.57 14.26 -13.26
CA ASN A 197 -5.14 15.67 -13.47
C ASN A 197 -3.96 16.16 -12.62
N THR A 198 -3.54 15.43 -11.58
CA THR A 198 -2.52 15.86 -10.63
C THR A 198 -1.22 15.10 -10.87
N TYR A 199 -1.28 13.78 -10.74
CA TYR A 199 -0.14 12.87 -10.81
C TYR A 199 -0.13 12.05 -12.10
N PHE A 200 -1.29 11.84 -12.72
CA PHE A 200 -1.44 11.11 -13.98
C PHE A 200 -2.05 12.04 -15.03
N LYS A 201 -1.19 12.62 -15.88
CA LYS A 201 -1.53 13.65 -16.86
C LYS A 201 -1.58 13.07 -18.27
N CYS A 202 -2.70 13.34 -18.94
CA CYS A 202 -2.92 12.91 -20.32
C CYS A 202 -1.93 13.55 -21.31
N ALA A 203 -1.76 12.92 -22.46
CA ALA A 203 -1.03 13.47 -23.59
C ALA A 203 -1.71 14.74 -24.15
N ASP A 204 -0.94 15.54 -24.89
CA ASP A 204 -1.42 16.79 -25.48
C ASP A 204 -2.71 16.60 -26.29
N GLY A 205 -3.69 17.47 -26.05
CA GLY A 205 -5.00 17.43 -26.70
C GLY A 205 -5.99 16.42 -26.11
N LEU A 206 -5.62 15.71 -25.05
CA LEU A 206 -6.52 14.85 -24.27
C LEU A 206 -6.84 15.48 -22.92
N PHE A 207 -7.99 15.10 -22.37
CA PHE A 207 -8.51 15.53 -21.08
C PHE A 207 -8.76 14.31 -20.21
N CYS A 208 -8.65 14.49 -18.90
CA CYS A 208 -9.01 13.46 -17.96
C CYS A 208 -10.52 13.46 -17.69
N ASN A 209 -11.23 12.51 -18.30
CA ASN A 209 -12.67 12.41 -18.22
C ASN A 209 -13.08 11.52 -17.04
N GLY A 210 -14.07 11.96 -16.26
CA GLY A 210 -14.65 11.17 -15.16
C GLY A 210 -13.79 11.08 -13.90
N ALA A 211 -12.67 11.81 -13.81
CA ALA A 211 -11.92 11.92 -12.58
C ALA A 211 -12.75 12.64 -11.51
N SER A 212 -12.69 12.15 -10.28
CA SER A 212 -13.30 12.75 -9.10
C SER A 212 -12.32 12.78 -7.94
N SER A 213 -12.73 13.31 -6.80
CA SER A 213 -11.93 13.26 -5.57
C SER A 213 -11.73 11.84 -5.03
N THR A 214 -12.42 10.82 -5.55
CA THR A 214 -12.33 9.43 -5.04
C THR A 214 -12.10 8.40 -6.14
N ALA A 215 -12.03 8.81 -7.40
CA ALA A 215 -11.91 7.90 -8.52
C ALA A 215 -11.03 8.50 -9.62
N MET A 216 -10.16 7.67 -10.18
CA MET A 216 -9.40 8.02 -11.38
C MET A 216 -10.34 8.15 -12.57
N GLY A 217 -10.03 9.11 -13.45
CA GLY A 217 -10.66 9.24 -14.75
C GLY A 217 -9.93 8.43 -15.81
N THR A 218 -10.29 8.69 -17.06
CA THR A 218 -9.62 8.14 -18.25
C THR A 218 -9.28 9.24 -19.23
N CYS A 219 -8.09 9.15 -19.83
CA CYS A 219 -7.68 10.10 -20.86
C CYS A 219 -8.55 9.93 -22.11
N GLY A 220 -9.09 11.02 -22.64
CA GLY A 220 -9.87 10.99 -23.87
C GLY A 220 -9.96 12.37 -24.51
N THR A 221 -10.52 12.45 -25.71
CA THR A 221 -10.84 13.76 -26.31
C THR A 221 -11.84 14.48 -25.42
N GLU A 222 -11.85 15.81 -25.48
CA GLU A 222 -12.87 16.62 -24.81
C GLU A 222 -14.24 16.07 -25.19
N GLN A 223 -15.02 15.62 -24.21
CA GLN A 223 -16.44 15.45 -24.46
C GLN A 223 -17.00 16.85 -24.67
N THR A 224 -17.05 17.29 -25.92
CA THR A 224 -17.94 18.39 -26.32
C THR A 224 -19.35 17.88 -26.09
N GLY A 225 -19.83 17.97 -24.85
CA GLY A 225 -21.15 17.57 -24.47
C GLY A 225 -22.14 18.45 -25.23
N THR A 226 -22.66 17.96 -26.36
CA THR A 226 -23.92 18.45 -26.90
C THR A 226 -25.03 17.86 -26.03
N GLY A 227 -25.09 18.28 -24.77
CA GLY A 227 -26.19 17.94 -23.90
C GLY A 227 -27.44 18.63 -24.42
N THR A 228 -28.30 17.92 -25.13
CA THR A 228 -29.69 18.34 -25.32
C THR A 228 -30.43 18.11 -24.00
N GLY A 229 -30.21 19.01 -23.04
CA GLY A 229 -30.97 19.02 -21.81
C GLY A 229 -32.40 19.48 -22.10
N THR A 230 -33.38 18.57 -22.06
CA THR A 230 -34.78 18.94 -21.86
C THR A 230 -35.01 19.14 -20.36
N GLY A 231 -34.37 20.16 -19.78
CA GLY A 231 -34.54 20.53 -18.39
C GLY A 231 -35.43 21.76 -18.27
N THR A 232 -36.58 21.63 -17.62
CA THR A 232 -37.30 22.78 -17.06
C THR A 232 -36.60 23.18 -15.76
N GLY A 233 -35.63 24.08 -15.81
CA GLY A 233 -34.85 24.49 -14.64
C GLY A 233 -34.20 25.87 -14.80
N THR A 234 -34.38 26.72 -13.81
CA THR A 234 -33.95 28.13 -13.72
C THR A 234 -32.46 28.28 -13.36
N GLY A 235 -31.58 27.61 -14.11
CA GLY A 235 -30.13 27.59 -13.82
C GLY A 235 -29.33 28.66 -14.57
N THR A 236 -28.56 29.47 -13.84
CA THR A 236 -27.54 30.38 -14.39
C THR A 236 -26.29 29.60 -14.81
N GLY A 237 -26.24 29.10 -16.05
CA GLY A 237 -25.06 28.45 -16.61
C GLY A 237 -24.16 29.41 -17.39
N THR A 238 -22.84 29.30 -17.25
CA THR A 238 -21.81 30.07 -18.01
C THR A 238 -21.17 29.27 -19.16
N GLY A 239 -21.81 28.21 -19.65
CA GLY A 239 -21.29 27.41 -20.77
C GLY A 239 -21.64 27.99 -22.14
N THR A 240 -20.69 28.00 -23.08
CA THR A 240 -20.87 28.47 -24.48
C THR A 240 -21.46 27.39 -25.41
N GLY A 241 -22.40 26.59 -24.93
CA GLY A 241 -23.07 25.57 -25.73
C GLY A 241 -24.11 26.18 -26.68
N THR A 242 -24.03 25.89 -27.99
CA THR A 242 -25.08 26.22 -28.96
C THR A 242 -26.23 25.22 -28.85
N GLY A 243 -27.00 25.27 -27.76
CA GLY A 243 -28.23 24.51 -27.61
C GLY A 243 -29.41 25.26 -28.22
N THR A 244 -30.15 24.66 -29.15
CA THR A 244 -31.46 25.16 -29.59
C THR A 244 -32.54 24.68 -28.61
N GLY A 245 -32.57 25.27 -27.42
CA GLY A 245 -33.65 25.05 -26.46
C GLY A 245 -34.86 25.92 -26.82
N THR A 246 -36.05 25.34 -26.91
CA THR A 246 -37.30 26.10 -26.94
C THR A 246 -37.69 26.41 -25.49
N GLU A 247 -37.42 27.63 -25.05
CA GLU A 247 -37.81 28.11 -23.72
C GLU A 247 -39.30 28.44 -23.71
N THR A 248 -40.11 27.67 -22.98
CA THR A 248 -41.43 28.11 -22.53
C THR A 248 -41.26 28.65 -21.12
N GLY A 249 -41.08 29.97 -21.00
CA GLY A 249 -40.98 30.66 -19.72
C GLY A 249 -42.35 30.80 -19.07
N ASP A 250 -42.55 30.12 -17.95
CA ASP A 250 -43.64 30.41 -17.01
C ASP A 250 -43.06 31.22 -15.84
N THR A 251 -43.45 32.48 -15.79
CA THR A 251 -42.89 33.47 -14.84
C THR A 251 -43.64 33.32 -13.52
N ASN A 252 -43.13 32.48 -12.61
CA ASN A 252 -43.61 32.51 -11.23
C ASN A 252 -42.72 33.42 -10.37
N ASP A 253 -43.36 34.53 -10.04
CA ASP A 253 -43.03 35.56 -9.07
C ASP A 253 -42.80 35.01 -7.66
N GLY A 254 -41.81 35.59 -6.97
CA GLY A 254 -41.81 35.70 -5.52
C GLY A 254 -41.14 34.57 -4.74
N THR A 255 -39.90 34.78 -4.31
CA THR A 255 -39.63 35.37 -2.98
C THR A 255 -38.13 35.44 -2.70
N THR A 256 -37.76 36.56 -2.09
CA THR A 256 -36.46 36.94 -1.53
C THR A 256 -35.88 35.92 -0.56
N ARG A 257 -34.59 35.59 -0.70
CA ARG A 257 -33.72 35.48 0.48
C ARG A 257 -32.25 35.75 0.18
N THR A 258 -31.70 36.51 1.10
CA THR A 258 -30.41 37.18 1.22
C THR A 258 -29.34 36.24 1.80
N ASP A 259 -28.07 36.62 1.55
CA ASP A 259 -26.88 36.40 2.40
C ASP A 259 -26.33 34.96 2.52
N ASP A 260 -25.20 34.66 1.87
CA ASP A 260 -23.86 34.75 2.49
C ASP A 260 -22.81 34.06 1.62
N ALA A 261 -21.78 34.82 1.27
CA ALA A 261 -20.59 34.35 0.59
C ALA A 261 -19.60 33.81 1.62
N GLU A 262 -19.35 32.50 1.58
CA GLU A 262 -18.08 31.93 2.00
C GLU A 262 -17.57 31.00 0.91
N GLU A 263 -16.42 31.37 0.37
CA GLU A 263 -15.61 30.60 -0.56
C GLU A 263 -14.79 29.57 0.24
N PRO A 264 -15.03 28.25 0.14
CA PRO A 264 -14.08 27.30 0.69
C PRO A 264 -12.90 27.16 -0.26
N ALA A 265 -11.72 27.48 0.25
CA ALA A 265 -10.44 27.18 -0.37
C ALA A 265 -10.34 25.69 -0.73
N ALA A 266 -9.76 25.40 -1.89
CA ALA A 266 -9.48 24.05 -2.35
C ALA A 266 -8.56 23.31 -1.37
N THR A 267 -9.10 22.32 -0.65
CA THR A 267 -8.34 21.38 0.16
C THR A 267 -7.59 20.42 -0.76
N THR A 268 -6.31 20.71 -1.00
CA THR A 268 -5.35 19.74 -1.55
C THR A 268 -4.79 18.95 -0.37
N GLY A 269 -4.99 17.63 -0.36
CA GLY A 269 -4.54 16.81 0.75
C GLY A 269 -5.00 15.37 0.66
N PHE A 270 -4.49 14.62 -0.32
CA PHE A 270 -4.32 13.17 -0.12
C PHE A 270 -3.09 12.96 0.76
N GLY A 271 -3.26 13.28 2.05
CA GLY A 271 -2.38 12.74 3.07
C GLY A 271 -2.77 11.28 3.25
N CYS A 272 -1.82 10.36 3.15
CA CYS A 272 -1.84 9.21 4.04
C CYS A 272 -1.84 9.78 5.46
N GLN A 273 -3.03 10.04 6.03
CA GLN A 273 -3.15 10.26 7.45
C GLN A 273 -2.80 8.92 8.11
N ALA A 274 -1.52 8.77 8.45
CA ALA A 274 -1.18 8.03 9.65
C ALA A 274 -1.82 8.80 10.80
N THR A 275 -3.05 8.40 11.16
CA THR A 275 -3.73 8.90 12.34
C THR A 275 -2.93 8.41 13.55
N GLY A 276 -1.95 9.21 13.96
CA GLY A 276 -1.44 9.16 15.33
C GLY A 276 -2.59 9.53 16.27
N ALA A 277 -2.84 8.63 17.23
CA ALA A 277 -3.78 8.74 18.35
C ALA A 277 -5.28 8.82 18.00
N GLY A 278 -5.95 7.66 17.96
CA GLY A 278 -7.40 7.60 18.07
C GLY A 278 -8.05 6.27 17.68
N ASN A 279 -8.02 5.29 18.60
CA ASN A 279 -8.98 4.17 18.72
C ASN A 279 -9.59 3.63 17.41
N VAL A 280 -8.79 2.99 16.56
CA VAL A 280 -9.33 2.03 15.58
C VAL A 280 -9.10 0.65 16.17
N SER A 281 -10.18 0.02 16.63
CA SER A 281 -10.12 -1.31 17.25
C SER A 281 -9.56 -2.34 16.26
N LEU A 282 -8.28 -2.69 16.44
CA LEU A 282 -7.55 -3.70 15.67
C LEU A 282 -8.19 -5.10 15.77
N ALA A 283 -9.16 -5.30 16.67
CA ALA A 283 -9.86 -6.56 16.87
C ALA A 283 -10.73 -7.00 15.67
N ALA A 284 -11.04 -6.11 14.71
CA ALA A 284 -11.92 -6.43 13.58
C ALA A 284 -11.22 -7.08 12.38
N LEU A 285 -9.90 -6.91 12.21
CA LEU A 285 -9.16 -7.49 11.07
C LEU A 285 -8.71 -8.95 11.32
N PHE A 286 -8.59 -9.38 12.56
CA PHE A 286 -8.13 -10.74 12.89
C PHE A 286 -9.24 -11.79 13.05
N ALA A 287 -10.51 -11.39 13.08
CA ALA A 287 -11.63 -12.33 13.22
C ALA A 287 -11.94 -13.15 11.94
N PHE A 288 -11.41 -12.78 10.77
CA PHE A 288 -11.70 -13.47 9.50
C PHE A 288 -10.66 -14.52 9.08
N GLY A 289 -9.50 -14.60 9.74
CA GLY A 289 -8.45 -15.59 9.44
C GLY A 289 -8.68 -17.00 10.03
N LEU A 290 -9.51 -17.12 11.08
CA LEU A 290 -9.64 -18.38 11.83
C LEU A 290 -10.64 -19.41 11.25
N LEU A 291 -11.33 -19.10 10.14
CA LEU A 291 -12.34 -20.00 9.55
C LEU A 291 -11.85 -20.84 8.35
N ALA A 292 -10.64 -20.63 7.85
CA ALA A 292 -10.10 -21.43 6.73
C ALA A 292 -9.24 -22.64 7.17
N ILE A 293 -8.67 -22.64 8.38
CA ILE A 293 -7.70 -23.67 8.83
C ILE A 293 -8.40 -24.81 9.60
N ARG A 294 -9.40 -25.46 8.99
CA ARG A 294 -9.93 -26.72 9.57
C ARG A 294 -10.33 -27.82 8.59
N ARG A 295 -9.82 -27.81 7.36
CA ARG A 295 -10.04 -28.94 6.45
C ARG A 295 -8.83 -29.25 5.58
N ARG A 296 -7.91 -30.05 6.13
CA ARG A 296 -7.37 -31.27 5.52
C ARG A 296 -6.31 -31.90 6.44
N ARG A 297 -6.74 -32.87 7.26
CA ARG A 297 -5.87 -33.99 7.63
C ARG A 297 -6.26 -35.17 6.75
N LYS A 298 -5.30 -35.65 5.96
CA LYS A 298 -5.15 -37.05 5.58
C LYS A 298 -3.69 -37.39 5.80
#